data_AF-A0A661HCW7-F1
#
_entry.id   AF-A0A661HCW7-F1
#
_cell.length_a   1.000
_cell.length_b   1.000
_cell.length_c   1.000
_cell.angle_alpha   90.00
_cell.angle_beta   90.00
_cell.angle_gamma   90.00
#
_symmetry.space_group_name_H-M   'P 1'
#
loop_
_entity.id
_entity.type
_entity.pdbx_description
1 polymer ?
#
loop_
_entity_poly.entity_id
_entity_poly.type
_entity_poly.pdbx_seq_one_letter_code
_entity_poly.pdbx_strand_id
1 'polypeptide(L)'
;EASVVSAVWSFFAVYTSSFIVIMLLLMATGLDFTTAFSAVAASLNNLGPGLGEVAANYSSINEVAKGLLCFTMLLGRLEVFTLLVLFTPVFWRI
;
A
#
# COMPACT_ATOMS: atom_id res chain seq x y z
N GLU A 1 -2.54 -1.62 -29.91
CA GLU A 1 -3.00 -2.49 -28.82
C GLU A 1 -1.89 -2.56 -27.78
N ALA A 2 -2.14 -2.16 -26.53
CA ALA A 2 -1.14 -2.38 -25.48
C ALA A 2 -1.02 -3.89 -25.30
N SER A 3 0.13 -4.47 -25.64
CA SER A 3 0.38 -5.89 -25.37
C SER A 3 0.20 -6.12 -23.86
N VAL A 4 -0.35 -7.27 -23.47
CA VAL A 4 -0.57 -7.64 -22.06
C VAL A 4 0.69 -7.38 -21.22
N VAL A 5 1.86 -7.58 -21.81
CA VAL A 5 3.17 -7.28 -21.22
C VAL A 5 3.28 -5.82 -20.74
N SER A 6 2.85 -4.84 -21.55
CA SER A 6 2.87 -3.42 -21.18
C SER A 6 1.93 -3.11 -20.00
N ALA A 7 0.78 -3.79 -19.92
CA ALA A 7 -0.17 -3.61 -18.82
C ALA A 7 0.40 -4.16 -17.50
N VAL A 8 1.05 -5.33 -17.55
CA VAL A 8 1.71 -5.95 -16.39
C VAL A 8 2.85 -5.07 -15.86
N TRP A 9 3.69 -4.52 -16.75
CA TRP A 9 4.75 -3.59 -16.34
C TRP A 9 4.20 -2.30 -15.71
N SER A 10 3.10 -1.78 -16.24
CA SER A 10 2.42 -0.61 -15.66
C SER A 10 1.89 -0.93 -14.26
N PHE A 11 1.25 -2.10 -14.09
CA PHE A 11 0.78 -2.56 -12.79
C PHE A 11 1.92 -2.65 -11.78
N PHE A 12 3.03 -3.30 -12.18
CA PHE A 12 4.20 -3.47 -11.33
C PHE A 12 4.78 -2.13 -10.89
N ALA A 13 4.96 -1.17 -11.82
CA ALA A 13 5.50 0.14 -11.51
C ALA A 13 4.63 0.91 -10.48
N VAL A 14 3.31 0.86 -10.64
CA VAL A 14 2.37 1.51 -9.72
C VAL A 14 2.31 0.81 -8.37
N TYR A 15 2.33 -0.52 -8.35
CA TYR A 15 2.39 -1.32 -7.13
C TYR A 15 3.66 -1.00 -6.32
N THR A 16 4.83 -1.05 -6.97
CA THR A 16 6.12 -0.77 -6.32
C THR A 16 6.25 0.68 -5.86
N SER A 17 5.81 1.65 -6.66
CA SER A 17 5.82 3.05 -6.24
C SER A 17 4.89 3.31 -5.05
N SER A 18 3.68 2.73 -5.06
CA SER A 18 2.75 2.81 -3.91
C SER A 18 3.37 2.21 -2.65
N PHE A 19 4.02 1.05 -2.78
CA PHE A 19 4.74 0.39 -1.68
C PHE A 19 5.80 1.33 -1.07
N ILE A 20 6.66 1.91 -1.91
CA ILE A 20 7.76 2.78 -1.47
C ILE A 20 7.21 4.04 -0.79
N VAL A 21 6.22 4.70 -1.40
CA VAL A 21 5.62 5.92 -0.84
C VAL A 21 5.01 5.66 0.53
N ILE A 22 4.21 4.61 0.66
CA ILE A 22 3.55 4.27 1.94
C ILE A 22 4.60 3.90 2.99
N MET A 23 5.62 3.13 2.63
CA MET A 23 6.70 2.77 3.55
C MET A 23 7.43 4.01 4.08
N LEU A 24 7.77 4.95 3.21
CA LEU A 24 8.41 6.20 3.60
C LEU A 24 7.52 7.06 4.51
N LEU A 25 6.22 7.12 4.23
CA LEU A 25 5.26 7.80 5.10
C LEU A 25 5.16 7.13 6.47
N LEU A 26 5.15 5.80 6.54
CA LEU A 26 5.17 5.06 7.81
C LEU A 26 6.46 5.31 8.60
N MET A 27 7.62 5.34 7.94
CA MET A 27 8.87 5.72 8.61
C MET A 27 8.83 7.17 9.10
N ALA A 28 8.21 8.09 8.36
CA ALA A 28 8.02 9.47 8.80
C ALA A 28 7.11 9.60 10.04
N THR A 29 6.28 8.59 10.32
CA THR A 29 5.49 8.52 11.58
C THR A 29 6.29 8.04 12.79
N GLY A 30 7.57 7.68 12.62
CA GLY A 30 8.49 7.25 13.68
C GLY A 30 8.72 5.74 13.75
N LEU A 31 8.18 4.96 12.82
CA LEU A 31 8.42 3.51 12.75
C LEU A 31 9.81 3.21 12.19
N ASP A 32 10.46 2.17 12.72
CA ASP A 32 11.71 1.68 12.18
C ASP A 32 11.50 1.04 10.79
N PHE A 33 12.60 0.90 10.04
CA PHE A 33 12.56 0.38 8.68
C PHE A 33 11.96 -1.04 8.59
N THR A 34 12.30 -1.93 9.52
CA THR A 34 11.83 -3.33 9.47
C THR A 34 10.33 -3.41 9.75
N THR A 35 9.85 -2.67 10.76
CA THR A 35 8.42 -2.59 11.05
C THR A 35 7.66 -1.93 9.90
N ALA A 36 8.14 -0.79 9.37
CA ALA A 36 7.47 -0.10 8.26
C ALA A 36 7.43 -0.96 6.98
N PHE A 37 8.56 -1.53 6.56
CA PHE A 37 8.64 -2.37 5.36
C PHE A 37 7.70 -3.58 5.47
N SER A 38 7.76 -4.30 6.60
CA SER A 38 6.95 -5.51 6.79
C SER A 38 5.47 -5.20 6.97
N ALA A 39 5.11 -4.06 7.60
CA ALA A 39 3.72 -3.63 7.73
C ALA A 39 3.11 -3.27 6.36
N VAL A 40 3.84 -2.57 5.49
CA VAL A 40 3.36 -2.33 4.10
C VAL A 40 3.26 -3.64 3.33
N ALA A 41 4.27 -4.50 3.40
CA ALA A 41 4.23 -5.80 2.72
C ALA A 41 3.04 -6.66 3.19
N ALA A 42 2.77 -6.69 4.49
CA ALA A 42 1.66 -7.44 5.05
C ALA A 42 0.29 -6.83 4.69
N SER A 43 0.15 -5.50 4.74
CA SER A 43 -1.12 -4.83 4.43
C SER A 43 -1.44 -4.80 2.94
N LEU A 44 -0.47 -4.48 2.09
CA LEU A 44 -0.64 -4.40 0.63
C LEU A 44 -0.96 -5.77 0.02
N ASN A 45 -0.46 -6.86 0.62
CA ASN A 45 -0.77 -8.23 0.20
C ASN A 45 -1.91 -8.87 0.99
N ASN A 46 -2.57 -8.12 1.88
CA ASN A 46 -3.61 -8.62 2.79
C ASN A 46 -3.22 -9.90 3.55
N LEU A 47 -1.95 -9.98 3.96
CA LEU A 47 -1.39 -11.10 4.71
C LEU A 47 -1.84 -11.06 6.18
N GLY A 48 -1.75 -9.88 6.81
CA GLY A 48 -2.03 -9.67 8.24
C GLY A 48 -0.77 -9.47 9.08
N PRO A 49 -0.06 -10.53 9.52
CA PRO A 49 1.11 -10.39 10.38
C PRO A 49 2.34 -9.85 9.62
N GLY A 50 3.11 -8.99 10.28
CA GLY A 50 4.38 -8.47 9.77
C GLY A 50 5.57 -8.91 10.63
N LEU A 51 6.64 -8.11 10.62
CA LEU A 51 7.84 -8.31 11.46
C LEU A 51 8.02 -7.10 12.38
N GLY A 52 8.91 -7.22 13.38
CA GLY A 52 9.14 -6.15 14.35
C GLY A 52 7.93 -5.94 15.25
N GLU A 53 7.53 -4.69 15.47
CA GLU A 53 6.42 -4.36 16.39
C GLU A 53 5.08 -4.92 15.92
N VAL A 54 4.89 -5.15 14.61
CA VAL A 54 3.65 -5.69 14.02
C VAL A 54 3.63 -7.21 13.90
N ALA A 55 4.60 -7.91 14.48
CA ALA A 55 4.66 -9.37 14.45
C ALA A 55 3.54 -10.02 15.26
N ALA A 56 3.25 -9.46 16.44
CA ALA A 56 2.19 -9.97 17.33
C ALA A 56 0.84 -9.28 17.06
N ASN A 57 0.84 -7.94 17.00
CA ASN A 57 -0.35 -7.14 16.72
C ASN A 57 0.05 -5.69 16.37
N TYR A 58 -0.90 -4.90 15.90
CA TYR A 58 -0.70 -3.49 15.52
C TYR A 58 -1.02 -2.51 16.66
N SER A 59 -1.26 -2.97 17.90
CA SER A 59 -1.79 -2.10 18.96
C SER A 59 -0.82 -0.97 19.36
N SER A 60 0.49 -1.24 19.36
CA SER A 60 1.55 -0.28 19.70
C SER A 60 1.79 0.78 18.63
N ILE A 61 1.27 0.59 17.42
CA ILE A 61 1.46 1.53 16.30
C ILE A 61 0.60 2.78 16.51
N ASN A 62 1.14 3.94 16.16
CA ASN A 62 0.42 5.20 16.30
C ASN A 62 -0.83 5.28 15.39
N GLU A 63 -1.75 6.19 15.71
CA GLU A 63 -3.05 6.28 15.03
C GLU A 63 -2.92 6.66 13.55
N VAL A 64 -1.99 7.56 13.23
CA VAL A 64 -1.75 8.00 11.84
C VAL A 64 -1.27 6.85 10.96
N ALA A 65 -0.33 6.04 11.45
CA ALA A 65 0.19 4.87 10.75
C ALA A 65 -0.89 3.79 10.59
N LYS A 66 -1.73 3.56 11.61
CA LYS A 66 -2.90 2.66 11.47
C LYS A 66 -3.84 3.12 10.37
N GLY A 67 -4.15 4.42 10.30
CA GLY A 67 -4.95 4.99 9.22
C GLY A 67 -4.34 4.75 7.84
N LEU A 68 -3.02 4.96 7.71
CA LEU A 68 -2.27 4.66 6.49
C LEU A 68 -2.33 3.17 6.11
N LEU A 69 -2.17 2.28 7.08
CA LEU A 69 -2.24 0.83 6.87
C LEU A 69 -3.64 0.38 6.46
N CYS A 70 -4.70 0.96 7.02
CA CYS A 70 -6.08 0.70 6.58
C CYS A 70 -6.27 1.08 5.11
N PHE A 71 -5.79 2.26 4.70
CA PHE A 71 -5.80 2.65 3.29
C PHE A 71 -4.98 1.67 2.41
N THR A 72 -3.83 1.23 2.90
CA THR A 72 -2.95 0.28 2.21
C THR A 72 -3.62 -1.07 2.00
N MET A 73 -4.39 -1.57 2.96
CA MET A 73 -5.17 -2.81 2.81
C MET A 73 -6.25 -2.69 1.73
N LEU A 74 -6.95 -1.55 1.68
CA LEU A 74 -7.94 -1.29 0.62
C LEU A 74 -7.27 -1.27 -0.75
N LEU A 75 -6.12 -0.61 -0.86
CA LEU A 75 -5.28 -0.55 -2.06
C LEU A 75 -4.89 -1.97 -2.53
N GLY A 76 -4.43 -2.81 -1.60
CA GLY A 76 -4.10 -4.21 -1.86
C GLY A 76 -5.30 -5.07 -2.26
N ARG A 77 -6.46 -4.88 -1.61
CA ARG A 77 -7.66 -5.69 -1.83
C ARG A 77 -8.36 -5.38 -3.14
N LEU A 78 -8.34 -4.12 -3.57
CA LEU A 78 -9.03 -3.63 -4.76
C LEU A 78 -8.11 -3.61 -6.00
N GLU A 79 -6.97 -4.31 -6.01
CA GLU A 79 -6.05 -4.36 -7.17
C GLU A 79 -5.70 -2.97 -7.72
N VAL A 80 -5.02 -2.13 -6.90
CA VAL A 80 -4.33 -0.86 -7.21
C VAL A 80 -4.98 0.07 -8.27
N PHE A 81 -5.02 -0.35 -9.53
CA PHE A 81 -5.66 0.36 -10.63
C PHE A 81 -7.14 0.63 -10.42
N THR A 82 -7.93 -0.29 -9.84
CA THR A 82 -9.37 -0.01 -9.68
C THR A 82 -9.60 1.18 -8.73
N LEU A 83 -8.78 1.30 -7.70
CA LEU A 83 -8.77 2.45 -6.79
C LEU A 83 -8.19 3.70 -7.44
N LEU A 84 -7.08 3.60 -8.18
CA LEU A 84 -6.46 4.76 -8.81
C LEU A 84 -7.32 5.36 -9.92
N VAL A 85 -8.11 4.55 -10.62
CA VAL A 85 -9.07 5.02 -11.63
C VAL A 85 -10.10 5.98 -11.02
N LEU A 86 -10.50 5.79 -9.76
CA LEU A 86 -11.38 6.74 -9.05
C LEU A 86 -10.80 8.15 -8.93
N PHE A 87 -9.48 8.32 -9.03
CA PHE A 87 -8.85 9.65 -8.98
C PHE A 87 -8.68 10.27 -10.39
N THR A 88 -9.13 9.58 -11.43
CA THR A 88 -9.07 10.09 -12.81
C THR A 88 -10.38 10.79 -13.20
N PRO A 89 -10.33 11.96 -13.87
CA PRO A 89 -11.54 12.69 -14.27
C PRO A 89 -12.41 11.89 -15.25
N VAL A 90 -11.78 11.01 -16.04
CA VAL A 90 -12.43 10.10 -16.98
C VAL A 90 -13.45 9.20 -16.27
N PHE A 91 -13.16 8.73 -15.06
CA PHE A 91 -14.09 7.91 -14.29
C PHE A 91 -15.37 8.68 -13.92
N TRP A 92 -15.24 9.96 -13.55
CA TRP A 92 -16.35 10.80 -13.11
C TRP A 92 -17.11 11.49 -14.25
N ARG A 93 -16.64 11.35 -15.50
CA ARG A 93 -17.22 12.01 -16.68
C ARG A 93 -17.35 13.54 -16.51
N ILE A 94 -16.33 14.15 -15.89
CA ILE A 94 -16.19 15.59 -15.71
C ILE A 94 -15.40 16.17 -16.88
#